data_AF-A0A8R2H7Y2-F1
#
_entry.id   AF-A0A8R2H7Y2-F1
#
_cell.length_a   1.000
_cell.length_b   1.000
_cell.length_c   1.000
_cell.angle_alpha   90.00
_cell.angle_beta   90.00
_cell.angle_gamma   90.00
#
_symmetry.space_group_name_H-M   'P 1'
#
loop_
_entity.id
_entity.type
_entity.pdbx_description
1 polymer ?
#
loop_
_entity_poly.entity_id
_entity_poly.type
_entity_poly.pdbx_seq_one_letter_code
_entity_poly.pdbx_strand_id
1 'polypeptide(L)'
;MMDSSISGGPSSSNHHHPYGRSLGPQPMTELAFSTPSTVHNHSNKPNDESKAVINEGKKLLVGSVKQVARWCRLLSFLEPTKIIYQVFGVMDLVKTGSNKCEKIFCLRSEQKKSGIVCVFYEIDRKMPNISKGTLVLCTGHVKGKNKLQVFTIREIHEDKTSFDRISLVSHWTINDILIYKV
;
A
#
# COMPACT_ATOMS: atom_id res chain seq x y z
N MET A 1 -12.14 37.90 59.90
CA MET A 1 -13.30 37.20 59.30
C MET A 1 -13.55 37.81 57.93
N MET A 2 -14.17 37.07 57.01
CA MET A 2 -14.11 37.34 55.57
C MET A 2 -14.77 38.65 55.16
N ASP A 3 -14.28 39.22 54.06
CA ASP A 3 -14.89 40.35 53.38
C ASP A 3 -14.77 40.23 51.85
N SER A 4 -15.68 40.89 51.14
CA SER A 4 -15.67 41.20 49.70
C SER A 4 -15.84 40.08 48.64
N SER A 5 -17.02 40.08 48.02
CA SER A 5 -17.39 39.41 46.77
C SER A 5 -16.97 40.21 45.51
N ILE A 6 -16.61 39.52 44.41
CA ILE A 6 -16.41 40.13 43.08
C ILE A 6 -17.17 39.34 42.01
N SER A 7 -17.86 40.07 41.13
CA SER A 7 -18.58 39.57 39.94
C SER A 7 -17.72 39.64 38.67
N GLY A 8 -17.99 38.75 37.71
CA GLY A 8 -17.38 38.78 36.38
C GLY A 8 -18.29 38.14 35.33
N GLY A 9 -18.64 38.88 34.28
CA GLY A 9 -19.58 38.43 33.24
C GLY A 9 -18.93 37.62 32.10
N PRO A 10 -19.73 36.96 31.25
CA PRO A 10 -19.22 36.18 30.12
C PRO A 10 -18.84 37.08 28.94
N SER A 11 -17.63 36.87 28.40
CA SER A 11 -17.15 37.51 27.17
C SER A 11 -17.47 36.66 25.94
N SER A 12 -17.97 37.28 24.88
CA SER A 12 -18.33 36.63 23.61
C SER A 12 -17.16 36.66 22.62
N SER A 13 -16.81 35.52 22.03
CA SER A 13 -15.84 35.44 20.93
C SER A 13 -16.51 34.95 19.64
N ASN A 14 -16.52 35.84 18.63
CA ASN A 14 -16.98 35.52 17.28
C ASN A 14 -15.88 34.75 16.53
N HIS A 15 -16.21 33.55 16.04
CA HIS A 15 -15.41 32.87 15.01
C HIS A 15 -16.27 32.57 13.79
N HIS A 16 -15.91 33.24 12.68
CA HIS A 16 -16.55 33.06 11.39
C HIS A 16 -16.22 31.69 10.79
N HIS A 17 -17.25 30.88 10.54
CA HIS A 17 -17.16 29.74 9.62
C HIS A 17 -17.50 30.20 8.19
N PRO A 18 -16.61 29.98 7.20
CA PRO A 18 -17.03 29.99 5.80
C PRO A 18 -17.77 28.69 5.46
N TYR A 19 -18.70 28.78 4.50
CA TYR A 19 -19.62 27.74 3.99
C TYR A 19 -21.04 27.75 4.59
N GLY A 20 -21.84 28.73 4.14
CA GLY A 20 -23.30 28.71 4.24
C GLY A 20 -23.96 28.80 2.85
N ARG A 21 -24.77 27.79 2.51
CA ARG A 21 -25.91 27.78 1.56
C ARG A 21 -25.77 28.43 0.16
N SER A 22 -26.17 27.68 -0.87
CA SER A 22 -27.57 27.74 -1.34
C SER A 22 -27.94 26.57 -2.27
N LEU A 23 -29.24 26.25 -2.34
CA LEU A 23 -29.87 25.35 -3.32
C LEU A 23 -30.74 26.21 -4.25
N GLY A 24 -30.66 25.98 -5.56
CA GLY A 24 -31.49 26.62 -6.59
C GLY A 24 -31.40 25.84 -7.93
N PRO A 25 -32.49 25.67 -8.71
CA PRO A 25 -32.53 24.67 -9.79
C PRO A 25 -32.55 25.24 -11.23
N GLN A 26 -32.51 24.31 -12.21
CA GLN A 26 -32.80 24.43 -13.67
C GLN A 26 -31.65 24.91 -14.59
N PRO A 27 -31.64 24.59 -15.91
CA PRO A 27 -32.28 23.47 -16.65
C PRO A 27 -31.31 22.69 -17.57
N MET A 28 -31.83 21.69 -18.32
CA MET A 28 -31.11 20.99 -19.40
C MET A 28 -30.93 21.85 -20.66
N THR A 29 -29.82 21.65 -21.39
CA THR A 29 -29.71 21.91 -22.83
C THR A 29 -28.96 20.76 -23.52
N GLU A 30 -29.42 20.36 -24.70
CA GLU A 30 -28.99 19.17 -25.44
C GLU A 30 -27.98 19.50 -26.56
N LEU A 31 -27.28 18.46 -27.07
CA LEU A 31 -26.68 18.34 -28.41
C LEU A 31 -25.71 19.41 -28.95
N ALA A 32 -24.47 18.98 -29.20
CA ALA A 32 -23.87 19.06 -30.55
C ALA A 32 -22.65 18.11 -30.69
N PHE A 33 -22.73 17.15 -31.61
CA PHE A 33 -21.54 16.46 -32.15
C PHE A 33 -20.94 17.34 -33.25
N SER A 34 -19.62 17.56 -33.23
CA SER A 34 -18.90 18.25 -34.31
C SER A 34 -17.49 17.67 -34.50
N THR A 35 -17.35 16.74 -35.44
CA THR A 35 -16.07 16.44 -36.09
C THR A 35 -15.75 17.52 -37.14
N PRO A 36 -14.46 17.85 -37.33
CA PRO A 36 -13.96 18.09 -38.68
C PRO A 36 -12.76 17.22 -39.02
N SER A 37 -12.84 16.53 -40.16
CA SER A 37 -11.73 15.90 -40.88
C SER A 37 -10.81 16.94 -41.54
N THR A 38 -9.54 16.60 -41.80
CA THR A 38 -8.86 16.78 -43.12
C THR A 38 -7.41 16.26 -43.17
N VAL A 39 -7.10 15.61 -44.31
CA VAL A 39 -5.84 14.99 -44.81
C VAL A 39 -4.81 16.07 -45.24
N HIS A 40 -3.47 15.96 -45.18
CA HIS A 40 -2.48 14.84 -45.07
C HIS A 40 -1.16 15.34 -44.43
N ASN A 41 -0.18 14.46 -44.16
CA ASN A 41 1.17 14.54 -44.78
C ASN A 41 2.10 13.39 -44.39
N HIS A 42 2.79 12.80 -45.38
CA HIS A 42 3.88 11.85 -45.16
C HIS A 42 5.16 12.57 -44.72
N SER A 43 5.82 12.06 -43.68
CA SER A 43 7.26 12.26 -43.48
C SER A 43 7.86 10.98 -42.94
N ASN A 44 8.63 10.29 -43.78
CA ASN A 44 9.28 9.03 -43.44
C ASN A 44 10.44 9.32 -42.49
N LYS A 45 10.20 9.20 -41.18
CA LYS A 45 11.26 9.18 -40.17
C LYS A 45 11.62 7.71 -39.90
N PRO A 46 12.92 7.33 -39.89
CA PRO A 46 13.30 5.93 -39.70
C PRO A 46 12.73 5.40 -38.38
N ASN A 47 12.07 4.24 -38.47
CA ASN A 47 11.44 3.59 -37.35
C ASN A 47 12.54 3.05 -36.42
N ASP A 48 12.68 3.64 -35.23
CA ASP A 48 13.63 3.22 -34.19
C ASP A 48 13.11 1.95 -33.49
N GLU A 49 13.08 0.86 -34.26
CA GLU A 49 13.11 -0.49 -33.72
C GLU A 49 14.49 -0.65 -33.03
N SER A 50 14.61 -0.68 -31.72
CA SER A 50 13.72 -1.38 -30.80
C SER A 50 13.75 -0.80 -29.38
N LYS A 51 13.00 0.27 -29.14
CA LYS A 51 12.50 0.53 -27.78
C LYS A 51 11.42 -0.49 -27.42
N ALA A 52 11.88 -1.69 -27.04
CA ALA A 52 11.13 -2.57 -26.18
C ALA A 52 10.97 -1.89 -24.81
N VAL A 53 10.04 -0.94 -24.73
CA VAL A 53 9.46 -0.52 -23.46
C VAL A 53 8.68 -1.73 -22.96
N ILE A 54 9.40 -2.64 -22.30
CA ILE A 54 8.76 -3.63 -21.45
C ILE A 54 8.13 -2.81 -20.35
N ASN A 55 6.84 -2.50 -20.54
CA ASN A 55 5.96 -1.95 -19.53
C ASN A 55 5.76 -3.07 -18.51
N GLU A 56 6.80 -3.31 -17.70
CA GLU A 56 6.86 -4.40 -16.75
C GLU A 56 5.75 -4.18 -15.71
N GLY A 57 4.64 -4.88 -15.93
CA GLY A 57 3.53 -4.94 -15.00
C GLY A 57 4.02 -5.39 -13.62
N LYS A 58 3.31 -4.94 -12.58
CA LYS A 58 3.67 -5.22 -11.19
C LYS A 58 3.86 -6.71 -10.98
N LYS A 59 5.03 -7.10 -10.45
CA LYS A 59 5.36 -8.49 -10.14
C LYS A 59 4.79 -8.83 -8.75
N LEU A 60 4.20 -10.01 -8.60
CA LEU A 60 3.77 -10.55 -7.31
C LEU A 60 4.78 -11.59 -6.85
N LEU A 61 5.37 -11.42 -5.66
CA LEU A 61 6.34 -12.34 -5.08
C LEU A 61 5.81 -12.90 -3.75
N VAL A 62 5.75 -14.22 -3.62
CA VAL A 62 5.23 -14.92 -2.43
C VAL A 62 6.39 -15.53 -1.65
N GLY A 63 6.46 -15.31 -0.34
CA GLY A 63 7.52 -15.92 0.45
C GLY A 63 7.43 -15.72 1.95
N SER A 64 8.21 -16.52 2.68
CA SER A 64 8.33 -16.39 4.12
C SER A 64 8.99 -15.06 4.50
N VAL A 65 8.75 -14.59 5.73
CA VAL A 65 9.45 -13.42 6.31
C VAL A 65 10.96 -13.44 6.05
N LYS A 66 11.61 -14.61 6.15
CA LYS A 66 13.06 -14.76 5.94
C LYS A 66 13.46 -14.54 4.48
N GLN A 67 12.71 -15.10 3.53
CA GLN A 67 12.96 -14.95 2.09
C GLN A 67 12.72 -13.51 1.66
N VAL A 68 11.56 -12.94 2.01
CA VAL A 68 11.20 -11.56 1.65
C VAL A 68 12.21 -10.58 2.21
N ALA A 69 12.63 -10.69 3.48
CA ALA A 69 13.66 -9.81 4.06
C ALA A 69 15.03 -9.88 3.33
N ARG A 70 15.34 -10.99 2.64
CA ARG A 70 16.50 -11.09 1.72
C ARG A 70 16.20 -10.44 0.37
N TRP A 71 15.05 -10.76 -0.23
CA TRP A 71 14.63 -10.25 -1.54
C TRP A 71 14.50 -8.73 -1.59
N CYS A 72 13.95 -8.10 -0.55
CA CYS A 72 13.89 -6.64 -0.42
C CYS A 72 15.26 -5.95 -0.53
N ARG A 73 16.35 -6.64 -0.18
CA ARG A 73 17.72 -6.12 -0.29
C ARG A 73 18.30 -6.34 -1.68
N LEU A 74 18.01 -7.48 -2.30
CA LEU A 74 18.44 -7.79 -3.67
C LEU A 74 17.75 -6.90 -4.70
N LEU A 75 16.46 -6.63 -4.50
CA LEU A 75 15.59 -5.88 -5.40
C LEU A 75 15.48 -4.39 -5.05
N SER A 76 16.35 -3.87 -4.18
CA SER A 76 16.28 -2.47 -3.72
C SER A 76 16.59 -1.43 -4.80
N PHE A 77 17.01 -1.86 -5.99
CA PHE A 77 17.21 -1.03 -7.16
C PHE A 77 15.93 -0.82 -7.98
N LEU A 78 14.88 -1.60 -7.72
CA LEU A 78 13.58 -1.43 -8.34
C LEU A 78 12.71 -0.47 -7.52
N GLU A 79 11.82 0.23 -8.22
CA GLU A 79 10.83 1.09 -7.57
C GLU A 79 9.91 0.25 -6.65
N PRO A 80 9.69 0.63 -5.38
CA PRO A 80 8.89 -0.15 -4.42
C PRO A 80 7.48 -0.53 -4.88
N THR A 81 6.89 0.26 -5.78
CA THR A 81 5.55 0.09 -6.35
C THR A 81 5.46 -1.01 -7.43
N LYS A 82 6.61 -1.40 -8.02
CA LYS A 82 6.68 -2.44 -9.05
C LYS A 82 6.57 -3.87 -8.49
N ILE A 83 6.79 -4.07 -7.19
CA ILE A 83 6.73 -5.39 -6.56
C ILE A 83 5.70 -5.40 -5.43
N ILE A 84 4.68 -6.23 -5.58
CA ILE A 84 3.77 -6.61 -4.50
C ILE A 84 4.34 -7.86 -3.83
N TYR A 85 4.48 -7.83 -2.51
CA TYR A 85 4.93 -8.98 -1.73
C TYR A 85 3.75 -9.61 -1.00
N GLN A 86 3.64 -10.93 -1.09
CA GLN A 86 2.78 -11.77 -0.26
C GLN A 86 3.66 -12.50 0.76
N VAL A 87 3.68 -11.97 1.98
CA VAL A 87 4.56 -12.42 3.05
C VAL A 87 3.79 -13.30 4.03
N PHE A 88 4.18 -14.56 4.16
CA PHE A 88 3.65 -15.44 5.19
C PHE A 88 4.56 -15.50 6.41
N GLY A 89 3.95 -15.48 7.60
CA GLY A 89 4.67 -15.53 8.87
C GLY A 89 3.75 -15.48 10.08
N VAL A 90 4.32 -15.68 11.26
CA VAL A 90 3.61 -15.65 12.55
C VAL A 90 3.43 -14.21 13.00
N MET A 91 2.21 -13.80 13.31
CA MET A 91 1.89 -12.44 13.74
C MET A 91 2.20 -12.21 15.23
N ASP A 92 2.92 -11.14 15.54
CA ASP A 92 3.07 -10.61 16.90
C ASP A 92 1.83 -9.81 17.36
N LEU A 93 1.91 -9.21 18.56
CA LEU A 93 0.91 -8.26 19.05
C LEU A 93 0.77 -7.05 18.11
N VAL A 94 -0.47 -6.67 17.79
CA VAL A 94 -0.81 -5.43 17.09
C VAL A 94 -0.81 -4.25 18.07
N LYS A 95 -0.25 -3.11 17.64
CA LYS A 95 -0.32 -1.82 18.34
C LYS A 95 -0.92 -0.77 17.42
N THR A 96 -1.62 0.22 17.97
CA THR A 96 -1.96 1.43 17.21
C THR A 96 -0.69 2.27 17.02
N GLY A 97 -0.50 2.84 15.82
CA GLY A 97 0.62 3.72 15.50
C GLY A 97 0.45 5.14 16.02
N SER A 98 1.24 6.08 15.49
CA SER A 98 1.11 7.50 15.82
C SER A 98 -0.23 8.07 15.35
N ASN A 99 -0.70 7.59 14.19
CA ASN A 99 -2.03 7.89 13.69
C ASN A 99 -3.04 6.84 14.21
N LYS A 100 -4.25 7.26 14.60
CA LYS A 100 -5.29 6.35 15.10
C LYS A 100 -5.71 5.25 14.10
N CYS A 101 -5.53 5.51 12.80
CA CYS A 101 -5.78 4.57 11.72
C CYS A 101 -4.60 3.60 11.45
N GLU A 102 -3.41 3.83 12.01
CA GLU A 102 -2.27 2.93 11.82
C GLU A 102 -2.37 1.73 12.77
N LYS A 103 -2.25 0.52 12.22
CA LYS A 103 -2.04 -0.73 12.96
C LYS A 103 -0.66 -1.26 12.62
N ILE A 104 0.21 -1.30 13.63
CA ILE A 104 1.61 -1.71 13.51
C ILE A 104 1.79 -3.04 14.23
N PHE A 105 2.39 -4.01 13.54
CA PHE A 105 2.69 -5.33 14.08
C PHE A 105 4.00 -5.86 13.47
N CYS A 106 4.51 -6.97 13.97
CA CYS A 106 5.64 -7.67 13.38
C CYS A 106 5.18 -9.03 12.85
N LEU A 107 5.60 -9.39 11.65
CA LEU A 107 5.59 -10.80 11.24
C LEU A 107 6.95 -11.39 11.54
N ARG A 108 6.98 -12.56 12.19
CA ARG A 108 8.20 -13.34 12.42
C ARG A 108 8.21 -14.61 11.57
N SER A 109 9.40 -15.07 11.22
CA SER A 109 9.61 -16.49 10.88
C SER A 109 9.29 -17.38 12.08
N GLU A 110 8.86 -18.62 11.88
CA GLU A 110 8.59 -19.61 12.95
C GLU A 110 9.74 -19.72 13.98
N GLN A 111 11.00 -19.77 13.51
CA GLN A 111 12.19 -19.81 14.38
C GLN A 111 12.47 -18.47 15.11
N LYS A 112 11.64 -17.44 14.95
CA LYS A 112 11.71 -16.08 15.53
C LYS A 112 13.01 -15.28 15.28
N LYS A 113 13.96 -15.83 14.50
CA LYS A 113 15.25 -15.22 14.12
C LYS A 113 15.15 -14.04 13.14
N SER A 114 14.05 -13.92 12.41
CA SER A 114 13.84 -12.85 11.42
C SER A 114 12.44 -12.26 11.54
N GLY A 115 12.34 -10.95 11.33
CA GLY A 115 11.08 -10.20 11.43
C GLY A 115 10.98 -9.08 10.39
N ILE A 116 9.74 -8.75 10.01
CA ILE A 116 9.40 -7.61 9.15
C ILE A 116 8.30 -6.79 9.82
N VAL A 117 8.51 -5.47 9.95
CA VAL A 117 7.54 -4.56 10.56
C VAL A 117 6.44 -4.29 9.55
N CYS A 118 5.20 -4.60 9.92
CA CYS A 118 4.03 -4.40 9.08
C CYS A 118 3.25 -3.17 9.58
N VAL A 119 2.77 -2.35 8.63
CA VAL A 119 1.85 -1.24 8.89
C VAL A 119 0.64 -1.40 8.00
N PHE A 120 -0.53 -1.58 8.62
CA PHE A 120 -1.84 -1.60 7.98
C PHE A 120 -2.56 -0.27 8.28
N TYR A 121 -3.20 0.31 7.28
CA TYR A 121 -3.91 1.59 7.42
C TYR A 121 -5.43 1.35 7.39
N GLU A 122 -6.10 1.61 8.52
CA GLU A 122 -7.55 1.54 8.66
C GLU A 122 -8.27 2.77 8.11
N ILE A 123 -7.99 3.12 6.85
CA ILE A 123 -8.65 4.21 6.13
C ILE A 123 -9.92 3.65 5.47
N ASP A 124 -9.75 2.74 4.50
CA ASP A 124 -10.86 2.20 3.70
C ASP A 124 -11.49 0.92 4.31
N ARG A 125 -10.75 0.23 5.19
CA ARG A 125 -11.18 -1.03 5.81
C ARG A 125 -10.57 -1.23 7.19
N LYS A 126 -11.28 -1.91 8.09
CA LYS A 126 -10.73 -2.31 9.39
C LYS A 126 -9.76 -3.48 9.27
N MET A 127 -8.77 -3.54 10.17
CA MET A 127 -7.90 -4.70 10.27
C MET A 127 -8.71 -5.88 10.84
N PRO A 128 -8.67 -7.07 10.21
CA PRO A 128 -9.26 -8.27 10.79
C PRO A 128 -8.74 -8.55 12.20
N ASN A 129 -9.62 -9.01 13.10
CA ASN A 129 -9.23 -9.37 14.46
C ASN A 129 -8.54 -10.73 14.46
N ILE A 130 -7.21 -10.71 14.38
CA ILE A 130 -6.35 -11.89 14.33
C ILE A 130 -5.57 -11.99 15.63
N SER A 131 -5.51 -13.18 16.22
CA SER A 131 -4.80 -13.42 17.47
C SER A 131 -3.26 -13.44 17.29
N LYS A 132 -2.54 -13.04 18.34
CA LYS A 132 -1.07 -13.16 18.39
C LYS A 132 -0.67 -14.63 18.35
N GLY A 133 0.31 -14.96 17.51
CA GLY A 133 0.81 -16.33 17.33
C GLY A 133 0.22 -17.02 16.10
N THR A 134 -0.80 -16.44 15.46
CA THR A 134 -1.42 -16.97 14.25
C THR A 134 -0.54 -16.79 13.01
N LEU A 135 -0.55 -17.81 12.14
CA LEU A 135 0.08 -17.76 10.82
C LEU A 135 -0.81 -16.95 9.88
N VAL A 136 -0.25 -15.91 9.26
CA VAL A 136 -1.00 -14.99 8.38
C VAL A 136 -0.28 -14.76 7.06
N LEU A 137 -1.05 -14.39 6.02
CA LEU A 137 -0.54 -13.86 4.77
C LEU A 137 -0.81 -12.35 4.69
N CYS A 138 0.25 -11.54 4.65
CA CYS A 138 0.17 -10.11 4.39
C CYS A 138 0.55 -9.79 2.94
N THR A 139 -0.33 -9.10 2.22
CA THR A 139 -0.02 -8.55 0.88
C THR A 139 0.32 -7.07 1.01
N GLY A 140 1.44 -6.60 0.44
CA GLY A 140 1.88 -5.22 0.59
C GLY A 140 3.06 -4.79 -0.29
N HIS A 141 3.38 -3.50 -0.29
CA HIS A 141 4.63 -2.96 -0.83
C HIS A 141 5.66 -2.77 0.29
N VAL A 142 6.94 -2.96 -0.02
CA VAL A 142 8.03 -2.79 0.96
C VAL A 142 8.51 -1.34 0.96
N LYS A 143 8.52 -0.69 2.13
CA LYS A 143 8.86 0.74 2.27
C LYS A 143 10.17 0.89 3.05
N GLY A 144 11.28 0.89 2.32
CA GLY A 144 12.63 0.91 2.90
C GLY A 144 13.09 -0.47 3.40
N LYS A 145 13.94 -0.51 4.42
CA LYS A 145 14.52 -1.76 4.94
C LYS A 145 13.55 -2.43 5.93
N ASN A 146 13.18 -3.69 5.66
CA ASN A 146 12.38 -4.55 6.55
C ASN A 146 11.06 -3.95 7.08
N LYS A 147 10.38 -3.12 6.26
CA LYS A 147 9.04 -2.58 6.57
C LYS A 147 8.08 -2.85 5.40
N LEU A 148 6.90 -3.41 5.70
CA LEU A 148 5.85 -3.73 4.75
C LEU A 148 4.64 -2.81 5.00
N GLN A 149 4.24 -2.04 3.99
CA GLN A 149 2.94 -1.36 3.99
C GLN A 149 1.90 -2.36 3.49
N VAL A 150 1.07 -2.86 4.40
CA VAL A 150 0.13 -3.95 4.18
C VAL A 150 -1.18 -3.40 3.63
N PHE A 151 -1.64 -3.98 2.52
CA PHE A 151 -2.94 -3.73 1.93
C PHE A 151 -3.98 -4.71 2.48
N THR A 152 -3.64 -5.99 2.53
CA THR A 152 -4.54 -7.05 3.02
C THR A 152 -3.78 -7.99 3.96
N ILE A 153 -4.46 -8.46 5.00
CA ILE A 153 -4.01 -9.54 5.87
C ILE A 153 -5.13 -10.58 5.97
N ARG A 154 -4.77 -11.87 5.98
CA ARG A 154 -5.69 -12.98 6.27
C ARG A 154 -4.97 -14.06 7.08
N GLU A 155 -5.71 -14.80 7.90
CA GLU A 155 -5.18 -16.02 8.53
C GLU A 155 -4.93 -17.10 7.47
N ILE A 156 -4.00 -18.01 7.77
CA ILE A 156 -3.70 -19.19 6.95
C ILE A 156 -3.98 -20.42 7.82
N HIS A 157 -4.94 -21.24 7.39
CA HIS A 157 -5.20 -22.58 7.96
C HIS A 157 -4.68 -23.71 7.05
N GLU A 158 -4.19 -23.36 5.85
CA GLU A 158 -3.57 -24.29 4.91
C GLU A 158 -2.20 -24.80 5.38
N ASP A 159 -1.81 -25.98 4.92
CA ASP A 159 -0.46 -26.47 5.12
C ASP A 159 0.58 -25.60 4.38
N LYS A 160 1.70 -25.38 5.06
CA LYS A 160 2.81 -24.52 4.62
C LYS A 160 3.43 -24.97 3.29
N THR A 161 3.36 -26.27 2.99
CA THR A 161 3.88 -26.88 1.76
C THR A 161 3.34 -26.22 0.49
N SER A 162 2.10 -25.72 0.50
CA SER A 162 1.51 -24.93 -0.60
C SER A 162 2.31 -23.65 -0.89
N PHE A 163 2.70 -22.92 0.16
CA PHE A 163 3.42 -21.66 0.04
C PHE A 163 4.89 -21.86 -0.36
N ASP A 164 5.54 -22.93 0.11
CA ASP A 164 6.93 -23.22 -0.23
C ASP A 164 7.11 -23.44 -1.75
N ARG A 165 6.15 -24.10 -2.41
CA ARG A 165 6.13 -24.29 -3.88
C ARG A 165 5.98 -22.97 -4.65
N ILE A 166 5.05 -22.11 -4.24
CA ILE A 166 4.83 -20.79 -4.87
C ILE A 166 6.05 -19.86 -4.63
N SER A 167 6.69 -20.02 -3.47
CA SER A 167 7.89 -19.26 -3.11
C SER A 167 9.13 -19.67 -3.90
N LEU A 168 9.22 -20.93 -4.35
CA LEU A 168 10.25 -21.36 -5.30
C LEU A 168 10.10 -20.67 -6.66
N VAL A 169 8.88 -20.58 -7.20
CA VAL A 169 8.60 -19.84 -8.46
C VAL A 169 8.96 -18.36 -8.29
N SER A 170 8.61 -17.77 -7.15
CA SER A 170 9.00 -16.39 -6.82
C SER A 170 10.53 -16.21 -6.75
N HIS A 171 11.28 -17.22 -6.28
CA HIS A 171 12.74 -17.18 -6.30
C HIS A 171 13.31 -17.20 -7.73
N TRP A 172 12.75 -18.00 -8.63
CA TRP A 172 13.16 -18.01 -10.04
C TRP A 172 12.88 -16.67 -10.72
N THR A 173 11.69 -16.10 -10.55
CA THR A 173 11.34 -14.76 -11.05
C THR A 173 12.34 -13.69 -10.59
N ILE A 174 12.84 -13.80 -9.36
CA ILE A 174 13.87 -12.88 -8.82
C ILE A 174 15.21 -13.08 -9.51
N ASN A 175 15.60 -14.33 -9.79
CA ASN A 175 16.85 -14.60 -10.51
C ASN A 175 16.76 -14.06 -11.95
N ASP A 176 15.62 -14.23 -12.63
CA ASP A 176 15.40 -13.66 -13.98
C ASP A 176 15.55 -12.13 -13.95
N ILE A 177 14.87 -11.46 -13.00
CA ILE A 177 14.98 -9.99 -12.77
C ILE A 177 16.44 -9.56 -12.50
N LEU A 178 17.24 -10.40 -11.85
CA LEU A 178 18.65 -10.11 -11.57
C LEU A 178 19.59 -10.39 -12.76
N ILE A 179 19.22 -11.31 -13.65
CA ILE A 179 19.94 -11.61 -14.90
C ILE A 179 19.69 -10.49 -15.92
N TYR A 180 18.44 -10.09 -16.14
CA TYR A 180 18.06 -8.98 -17.02
C TYR A 180 18.30 -7.58 -16.41
N LYS A 181 19.16 -7.50 -15.40
CA LYS A 181 19.67 -6.25 -14.81
C LYS A 181 20.90 -5.70 -15.56
N VAL A 182 21.46 -6.49 -16.47
CA VAL A 182 22.62 -6.15 -17.33
C VAL A 182 22.17 -5.32 -18.52
#